data_AF-A0A1V9YSS9-F1
#
_entry.id   AF-A0A1V9YSS9-F1
#
_cell.length_a   1.000
_cell.length_b   1.000
_cell.length_c   1.000
_cell.angle_alpha   90.00
_cell.angle_beta   90.00
_cell.angle_gamma   90.00
#
_symmetry.space_group_name_H-M   'P 1'
#
loop_
_entity.id
_entity.type
_entity.pdbx_description
1 polymer ?
#
loop_
_entity_poly.entity_id
_entity_poly.type
_entity_poly.pdbx_seq_one_letter_code
_entity_poly.pdbx_strand_id
1 'polypeptide(L)'
;MVIPEGFELVVTDSSVYASGGRDAELPGRFIDTASGLYVDLFEFFPTTLTIVSPGAGTNITIDLLAPRASVCWGGCRRCTVPGLFTVPTEWIYPLSPCVFEGKILMCPLNTDKYLTLLYDNDYMESWAPWWQGMV
;
A
#
# COMPACT_ATOMS: atom_id res chain seq x y z
N MET A 1 -11.03 -5.19 21.59
CA MET A 1 -9.65 -5.69 21.39
C MET A 1 -8.80 -5.12 22.52
N VAL A 2 -7.92 -5.91 23.12
CA VAL A 2 -7.00 -5.42 24.15
C VAL A 2 -5.65 -5.18 23.50
N ILE A 3 -5.15 -3.95 23.59
CA ILE A 3 -3.78 -3.62 23.17
C ILE A 3 -2.83 -4.07 24.29
N PRO A 4 -1.80 -4.88 24.00
CA PRO A 4 -0.85 -5.31 25.03
C PRO A 4 -0.14 -4.13 25.70
N GLU A 5 0.27 -4.32 26.96
CA GLU A 5 1.10 -3.33 27.66
C GLU A 5 2.40 -3.07 26.88
N GLY A 6 2.83 -1.81 26.84
CA GLY A 6 3.99 -1.36 26.06
C GLY A 6 3.68 -1.10 24.59
N PHE A 7 2.45 -1.32 24.13
CA PHE A 7 2.02 -0.98 22.76
C PHE A 7 0.93 0.08 22.74
N GLU A 8 0.90 0.83 21.64
CA GLU A 8 -0.16 1.78 21.32
C GLU A 8 -0.72 1.49 19.94
N LEU A 9 -2.04 1.65 19.80
CA LEU A 9 -2.72 1.69 18.51
C LEU A 9 -3.32 3.07 18.34
N VAL A 10 -2.89 3.79 17.31
CA VAL A 10 -3.51 5.04 16.87
C VAL A 10 -4.36 4.77 15.63
N VAL A 11 -5.54 5.38 15.60
CA VAL A 11 -6.48 5.26 14.47
C VAL A 11 -7.13 6.60 14.22
N THR A 12 -7.00 7.10 13.00
CA THR A 12 -7.59 8.37 12.56
C THR A 12 -9.11 8.30 12.64
N ASP A 13 -9.73 9.36 13.15
CA ASP A 13 -11.19 9.50 13.32
C ASP A 13 -11.86 8.41 14.19
N SER A 14 -11.06 7.73 15.04
CA SER A 14 -11.60 6.75 15.99
C SER A 14 -12.18 7.43 17.23
N SER A 15 -13.32 6.92 17.71
CA SER A 15 -13.91 7.28 19.00
C SER A 15 -13.30 6.52 20.18
N VAL A 16 -12.45 5.52 19.90
CA VAL A 16 -11.89 4.59 20.89
C VAL A 16 -10.38 4.78 21.04
N TYR A 17 -9.68 4.94 19.92
CA TYR A 17 -8.23 5.10 19.89
C TYR A 17 -7.86 6.56 19.62
N ALA A 18 -6.69 6.97 20.11
CA ALA A 18 -6.20 8.31 19.83
C ALA A 18 -5.99 8.49 18.32
N SER A 19 -6.34 9.68 17.82
CA SER A 19 -5.88 10.11 16.49
C SER A 19 -4.41 10.50 16.61
N GLY A 20 -3.54 9.76 15.92
CA GLY A 20 -2.12 10.07 15.85
C GLY A 20 -1.84 11.32 15.00
N GLY A 21 -0.57 11.71 14.89
CA GLY A 21 -0.14 12.84 14.08
C GLY A 21 0.93 12.44 13.07
N ARG A 22 0.55 12.31 11.80
CA ARG A 22 1.51 12.38 10.69
C ARG A 22 0.86 12.79 9.38
N ASP A 23 0.07 11.89 8.79
CA ASP A 23 -0.50 12.06 7.45
C ASP A 23 -1.93 11.53 7.46
N ALA A 24 -2.86 12.24 6.81
CA ALA A 24 -4.27 11.87 6.78
C ALA A 24 -4.55 10.60 5.94
N GLU A 25 -3.52 10.08 5.27
CA GLU A 25 -3.54 8.88 4.43
C GLU A 25 -3.00 7.62 5.15
N LEU A 26 -2.59 7.76 6.41
CA LEU A 26 -2.22 6.68 7.31
C LEU A 26 -3.34 6.50 8.35
N PRO A 27 -4.40 5.72 8.05
CA PRO A 27 -5.56 5.60 8.92
C PRO A 27 -5.25 4.96 10.27
N GLY A 28 -4.12 4.26 10.41
CA GLY A 28 -3.68 3.78 11.72
C GLY A 28 -2.24 3.32 11.76
N ARG A 29 -1.75 3.15 12.99
CA ARG A 29 -0.39 2.70 13.26
C ARG A 29 -0.33 1.94 14.58
N PHE A 30 0.40 0.84 14.58
CA PHE A 30 0.69 0.06 15.78
C PHE A 30 2.13 0.31 16.21
N ILE A 31 2.34 0.70 17.46
CA ILE A 31 3.61 1.26 17.94
C ILE A 31 4.07 0.47 19.16
N ASP A 32 5.33 0.03 19.17
CA ASP A 32 6.04 -0.33 20.39
C ASP A 32 6.54 0.94 21.08
N THR A 33 5.98 1.25 22.24
CA THR A 33 6.26 2.49 22.96
C THR A 33 7.66 2.54 23.59
N ALA A 34 8.31 1.39 23.78
CA ALA A 34 9.65 1.34 24.35
C ALA A 34 10.73 1.67 23.31
N SER A 35 10.61 1.12 22.10
CA SER A 35 11.58 1.31 21.01
C SER A 35 11.22 2.44 20.05
N GLY A 36 9.93 2.79 19.95
CA GLY A 36 9.39 3.67 18.93
C GLY A 36 9.25 3.01 17.56
N LEU A 37 9.52 1.71 17.42
CA LEU A 37 9.27 0.95 16.19
C LEU A 37 7.76 0.82 15.96
N TYR A 38 7.35 0.82 14.70
CA TYR A 38 5.93 0.82 14.36
C TYR A 38 5.64 0.10 13.04
N VAL A 39 4.36 -0.25 12.88
CA VAL A 39 3.77 -0.73 11.63
C VAL A 39 2.68 0.26 11.21
N ASP A 40 2.82 0.81 10.01
CA ASP A 40 1.79 1.63 9.37
C ASP A 40 0.71 0.76 8.72
N LEU A 41 -0.55 1.19 8.85
CA LEU A 41 -1.69 0.57 8.21
C LEU A 41 -2.16 1.47 7.06
N PHE A 42 -2.20 0.91 5.85
CA PHE A 42 -2.77 1.57 4.67
C PHE A 42 -4.11 0.92 4.32
N GLU A 43 -5.11 1.75 4.03
CA GLU A 43 -6.41 1.31 3.56
C GLU A 43 -6.54 1.53 2.04
N PHE A 44 -7.05 0.52 1.35
CA PHE A 44 -7.30 0.55 -0.08
C PHE A 44 -8.79 0.40 -0.35
N PHE A 45 -9.32 1.29 -1.19
CA PHE A 45 -10.73 1.34 -1.54
C PHE A 45 -10.96 0.77 -2.95
N PRO A 46 -12.08 0.05 -3.17
CA PRO A 46 -12.48 -0.39 -4.50
C PRO A 46 -12.69 0.79 -5.44
N THR A 47 -12.18 0.68 -6.66
CA THR A 47 -12.43 1.59 -7.75
C THR A 47 -12.46 0.83 -9.08
N THR A 48 -12.85 1.48 -10.17
CA THR A 48 -12.93 0.84 -11.49
C THR A 48 -12.32 1.73 -12.57
N LEU A 49 -11.70 1.09 -13.56
CA LEU A 49 -11.25 1.74 -14.77
C LEU A 49 -12.03 1.19 -15.96
N THR A 50 -12.70 2.08 -16.69
CA THR A 50 -13.40 1.73 -17.93
C THR A 50 -12.56 2.16 -19.13
N ILE A 51 -12.03 1.19 -19.87
CA ILE A 51 -11.32 1.41 -21.12
C ILE A 51 -12.34 1.38 -22.26
N VAL A 52 -12.46 2.50 -22.96
CA VAL A 52 -13.34 2.66 -24.13
C VAL A 52 -12.48 2.58 -25.38
N SER A 53 -12.63 1.50 -26.16
CA SER A 53 -11.93 1.34 -27.43
C SER A 53 -12.76 1.93 -28.58
N PRO A 54 -12.34 3.04 -29.22
CA PRO A 54 -13.07 3.61 -30.35
C PRO A 54 -13.10 2.60 -31.49
N GLY A 55 -14.31 2.13 -31.86
CA GLY A 55 -14.52 1.23 -32.99
C GLY A 55 -14.65 -0.27 -32.66
N ALA A 56 -14.36 -0.72 -31.44
CA ALA A 56 -14.51 -2.13 -31.04
C ALA A 56 -15.85 -2.46 -30.37
N GLY A 57 -16.70 -1.44 -30.10
CA GLY A 57 -18.05 -1.59 -29.54
C GLY A 57 -18.12 -2.20 -28.13
N THR A 58 -16.99 -2.49 -27.50
CA THR A 58 -16.91 -3.14 -26.19
C THR A 58 -16.14 -2.27 -25.22
N ASN A 59 -16.76 -1.97 -24.07
CA ASN A 59 -16.12 -1.33 -22.93
C ASN A 59 -15.51 -2.42 -22.05
N ILE A 60 -14.24 -2.28 -21.70
CA ILE A 60 -13.57 -3.17 -20.74
C ILE A 60 -13.54 -2.45 -19.40
N THR A 61 -14.17 -3.04 -18.39
CA THR A 61 -14.10 -2.55 -17.01
C THR A 61 -13.11 -3.41 -16.23
N ILE A 62 -12.18 -2.77 -15.53
CA ILE A 62 -11.19 -3.41 -14.67
C ILE A 62 -11.46 -2.99 -13.23
N ASP A 63 -11.58 -3.96 -12.33
CA ASP A 63 -11.69 -3.71 -10.89
C ASP A 63 -10.31 -3.45 -10.29
N LEU A 64 -10.21 -2.37 -9.52
CA LEU A 64 -8.98 -1.85 -8.97
C LEU A 64 -9.13 -1.60 -7.47
N LEU A 65 -7.99 -1.49 -6.80
CA LEU A 65 -7.84 -1.02 -5.43
C LEU A 65 -6.89 0.16 -5.43
N ALA A 66 -7.26 1.23 -4.72
CA ALA A 66 -6.43 2.40 -4.57
C ALA A 66 -6.55 2.96 -3.14
N PRO A 67 -5.44 3.37 -2.50
CA PRO A 67 -5.50 4.10 -1.26
C PRO A 67 -5.88 5.56 -1.54
N ARG A 68 -6.08 6.32 -0.46
CA ARG A 68 -6.08 7.78 -0.57
C ARG A 68 -4.72 8.25 -1.12
N ALA A 69 -4.75 9.17 -2.10
CA ALA A 69 -3.54 9.71 -2.72
C ALA A 69 -2.68 10.43 -1.66
N SER A 70 -1.37 10.13 -1.63
CA SER A 70 -0.44 10.57 -0.58
C SER A 70 1.00 10.69 -1.09
N VAL A 71 1.79 11.52 -0.40
CA VAL A 71 3.26 11.56 -0.56
C VAL A 71 3.93 10.22 -0.18
N CYS A 72 3.27 9.38 0.63
CA CYS A 72 3.74 8.01 0.92
C CYS A 72 3.98 7.18 -0.36
N TRP A 73 3.27 7.50 -1.43
CA TRP A 73 3.37 6.83 -2.74
C TRP A 73 4.18 7.63 -3.76
N GLY A 74 4.81 8.74 -3.35
CA GLY A 74 5.57 9.63 -4.23
C GLY A 74 6.78 8.96 -4.91
N GLY A 75 7.28 7.87 -4.34
CA GLY A 75 8.35 7.06 -4.91
C GLY A 75 7.89 5.98 -5.91
N CYS A 76 6.59 5.86 -6.17
CA CYS A 76 6.08 4.82 -7.06
C CYS A 76 6.62 4.99 -8.48
N ARG A 77 7.30 3.95 -8.97
CA ARG A 77 8.07 4.00 -10.22
C ARG A 77 7.19 3.91 -11.46
N ARG A 78 6.08 3.19 -11.39
CA ARG A 78 5.20 2.92 -12.54
C ARG A 78 3.75 3.33 -12.32
N CYS A 79 3.47 4.17 -11.32
CA CYS A 79 2.14 4.74 -11.11
C CYS A 79 1.81 5.78 -12.18
N THR A 80 0.61 5.69 -12.76
CA THR A 80 0.14 6.65 -13.79
C THR A 80 -0.11 8.04 -13.21
N VAL A 81 -0.54 8.11 -11.94
CA VAL A 81 -0.83 9.36 -11.23
C VAL A 81 0.16 9.50 -10.07
N PRO A 82 0.95 10.59 -10.00
CA PRO A 82 1.88 10.82 -8.91
C PRO A 82 1.18 10.78 -7.54
N GLY A 83 1.75 10.03 -6.59
CA GLY A 83 1.19 9.90 -5.25
C GLY A 83 -0.07 9.03 -5.14
N LEU A 84 -0.49 8.35 -6.21
CA LEU A 84 -1.64 7.44 -6.20
C LEU A 84 -1.23 6.05 -6.67
N PHE A 85 -1.21 5.10 -5.73
CA PHE A 85 -0.84 3.72 -6.00
C PHE A 85 -2.08 2.85 -6.27
N THR A 86 -2.37 2.60 -7.54
CA THR A 86 -3.56 1.83 -7.96
C THR A 86 -3.16 0.47 -8.53
N VAL A 87 -3.81 -0.59 -8.05
CA VAL A 87 -3.51 -1.98 -8.46
C VAL A 87 -4.79 -2.73 -8.84
N PRO A 88 -4.75 -3.66 -9.82
CA PRO A 88 -5.87 -4.55 -10.08
C PRO A 88 -6.23 -5.43 -8.88
N THR A 89 -7.54 -5.57 -8.62
CA THR A 89 -8.07 -6.39 -7.52
C THR A 89 -7.61 -7.85 -7.63
N GLU A 90 -7.52 -8.37 -8.86
CA GLU A 90 -7.02 -9.72 -9.18
C GLU A 90 -5.52 -9.92 -8.88
N TRP A 91 -4.75 -8.86 -8.66
CA TRP A 91 -3.38 -8.99 -8.20
C TRP A 91 -3.30 -9.22 -6.69
N ILE A 92 -4.34 -8.81 -5.96
CA ILE A 92 -4.40 -8.92 -4.50
C ILE A 92 -5.13 -10.19 -4.09
N TYR A 93 -6.33 -10.44 -4.63
CA TYR A 93 -7.21 -11.51 -4.17
C TYR A 93 -7.27 -12.74 -5.09
N PRO A 94 -7.50 -13.95 -4.54
CA PRO A 94 -7.48 -14.26 -3.11
C PRO A 94 -6.07 -14.10 -2.53
N LEU A 95 -5.98 -13.74 -1.25
CA LEU A 95 -4.69 -13.64 -0.58
C LEU A 95 -4.04 -15.03 -0.48
N SER A 96 -2.72 -15.08 -0.61
CA SER A 96 -1.94 -16.31 -0.51
C SER A 96 -1.08 -16.32 0.76
N PRO A 97 -0.96 -17.45 1.48
CA PRO A 97 -0.03 -17.57 2.59
C PRO A 97 1.42 -17.32 2.15
N CYS A 98 2.15 -16.55 2.94
CA CYS A 98 3.57 -16.24 2.71
C CYS A 98 4.33 -16.21 4.03
N VAL A 99 5.65 -16.42 4.00
CA VAL A 99 6.50 -16.34 5.18
C VAL A 99 7.20 -14.98 5.23
N PHE A 100 7.05 -14.28 6.35
CA PHE A 100 7.76 -13.05 6.66
C PHE A 100 8.29 -13.14 8.09
N GLU A 101 9.60 -13.01 8.27
CA GLU A 101 10.26 -13.10 9.59
C GLU A 101 9.85 -14.37 10.39
N GLY A 102 9.73 -15.50 9.69
CA GLY A 102 9.31 -16.79 10.30
C GLY A 102 7.84 -16.87 10.70
N LYS A 103 7.02 -15.87 10.36
CA LYS A 103 5.56 -15.86 10.56
C LYS A 103 4.84 -16.09 9.24
N ILE A 104 3.69 -16.77 9.30
CA ILE A 104 2.80 -16.91 8.16
C ILE A 104 1.88 -15.69 8.13
N LEU A 105 1.94 -14.94 7.04
CA LEU A 105 1.08 -13.81 6.72
C LEU A 105 0.24 -14.10 5.47
N MET A 106 -0.67 -13.20 5.14
CA MET A 106 -1.49 -13.24 3.93
C MET A 106 -1.01 -12.16 2.95
N CYS A 107 -0.32 -12.58 1.90
CA CYS A 107 0.25 -11.70 0.88
C CYS A 107 -0.67 -11.57 -0.35
N PRO A 108 -0.49 -10.52 -1.17
CA PRO A 108 -1.12 -10.41 -2.49
C PRO A 108 -0.86 -11.63 -3.35
N LEU A 109 -1.88 -12.08 -4.10
CA LEU A 109 -1.80 -13.21 -5.03
C LEU A 109 -0.62 -13.08 -6.00
N ASN A 110 -0.42 -11.87 -6.55
CA ASN A 110 0.60 -11.55 -7.53
C ASN A 110 1.58 -10.50 -6.97
N THR A 111 2.31 -10.88 -5.92
CA THR A 111 3.25 -9.99 -5.21
C THR A 111 4.32 -9.38 -6.13
N ASP A 112 4.83 -10.14 -7.11
CA ASP A 112 5.83 -9.65 -8.07
C ASP A 112 5.31 -8.48 -8.93
N LYS A 113 4.08 -8.60 -9.48
CA LYS A 113 3.45 -7.52 -10.25
C LYS A 113 3.21 -6.27 -9.39
N TYR A 114 2.76 -6.49 -8.15
CA TYR A 114 2.54 -5.44 -7.15
C TYR A 114 3.84 -4.67 -6.84
N LEU A 115 4.93 -5.39 -6.54
CA LEU A 115 6.22 -4.77 -6.18
C LEU A 115 6.89 -4.13 -7.39
N THR A 116 6.79 -4.74 -8.56
CA THR A 116 7.28 -4.17 -9.82
C THR A 116 6.59 -2.84 -10.16
N LEU A 117 5.30 -2.70 -9.84
CA LEU A 117 4.59 -1.42 -10.04
C LEU A 117 5.15 -0.32 -9.11
N LEU A 118 5.41 -0.65 -7.85
CA LEU A 118 5.94 0.30 -6.86
C LEU A 118 7.40 0.66 -7.11
N TYR A 119 8.24 -0.34 -7.38
CA TYR A 119 9.70 -0.23 -7.26
C TYR A 119 10.44 -0.53 -8.56
N ASP A 120 9.73 -0.80 -9.65
CA ASP A 120 10.29 -1.23 -10.94
C ASP A 120 10.83 -2.68 -10.92
N ASN A 121 11.33 -3.19 -12.04
CA ASN A 121 11.74 -4.59 -12.20
C ASN A 121 12.96 -4.96 -11.33
N ASP A 122 13.72 -3.98 -10.86
CA ASP A 122 14.93 -4.13 -10.04
C ASP A 122 14.63 -4.09 -8.53
N TYR A 123 13.37 -4.27 -8.11
CA TYR A 123 12.96 -4.16 -6.71
C TYR A 123 13.65 -5.13 -5.72
N MET A 124 14.23 -6.23 -6.23
CA MET A 124 15.02 -7.18 -5.45
C MET A 124 16.53 -6.98 -5.58
N GLU A 125 16.97 -6.09 -6.48
CA GLU A 125 18.38 -5.77 -6.62
C GLU A 125 18.80 -4.82 -5.50
N SER A 126 20.06 -4.90 -5.06
CA SER A 126 20.58 -4.04 -4.00
C SER A 126 20.53 -2.58 -4.44
N TRP A 127 19.53 -1.85 -3.96
CA TRP A 127 19.35 -0.39 -3.93
C TRP A 127 20.48 0.42 -4.59
N ALA A 128 20.27 0.84 -5.83
CA ALA A 128 20.92 2.05 -6.33
C ALA A 128 20.46 3.23 -5.45
N PRO A 129 21.36 4.13 -4.99
CA PRO A 129 20.96 5.26 -4.16
C PRO A 129 20.07 6.20 -4.97
N TRP A 130 18.80 6.28 -4.59
CA TRP A 130 17.75 7.15 -5.11
C TRP A 130 18.06 8.66 -5.03
N TRP A 131 19.23 9.03 -4.50
CA TRP A 131 19.76 10.38 -4.38
C TRP A 131 20.67 10.82 -5.54
N GLN A 132 21.08 9.93 -6.45
CA GLN A 132 22.07 10.24 -7.51
C GLN A 132 21.55 11.13 -8.66
N GLY A 133 20.55 11.98 -8.43
CA GLY A 133 20.02 12.91 -9.43
C GLY A 133 19.46 14.22 -8.89
N MET A 134 19.72 14.56 -7.63
CA MET A 134 19.28 15.82 -7.01
C MET A 134 20.48 16.70 -6.60
N VAL A 135 21.33 17.04 -7.57
CA VAL A 135 22.32 18.14 -7.48
C VAL A 135 22.20 19.01 -8.72
#